data_AF-A0A7Z9WQ40-F1
#
_entry.id   AF-A0A7Z9WQ40-F1
#
_cell.length_a   1.000
_cell.length_b   1.000
_cell.length_c   1.000
_cell.angle_alpha   90.00
_cell.angle_beta   90.00
_cell.angle_gamma   90.00
#
_symmetry.space_group_name_H-M   'P 1'
#
loop_
_entity.id
_entity.type
_entity.pdbx_description
1 polymer ?
#
loop_
_entity_poly.entity_id
_entity_poly.type
_entity_poly.pdbx_seq_one_letter_code
_entity_poly.pdbx_strand_id
1 'polypeptide(L)'
;GSHGIALVLLATPESGDGRIERIARETSGFLYLVARYGTTGAKEELAAETAPLIRKVRSLIPKGLPLAVGFGLARPEHIRAVILAGADGAVVGSRLVAEVARGTAPEALAKLVRALKEGTRL
;
A
#
# COMPACT_ATOMS: atom_id res chain seq x y z
N GLY A 1 15.29 -14.11 -8.65
CA GLY A 1 15.19 -15.38 -9.41
C GLY A 1 15.95 -15.27 -10.72
N SER A 2 16.26 -16.40 -11.35
CA SER A 2 17.10 -16.53 -12.55
C SER A 2 16.53 -15.92 -13.85
N HIS A 3 15.33 -15.32 -13.80
CA HIS A 3 14.60 -14.86 -14.99
C HIS A 3 14.46 -13.33 -15.08
N GLY A 4 15.13 -12.56 -14.22
CA GLY A 4 15.04 -11.09 -14.21
C GLY A 4 13.68 -10.52 -13.73
N ILE A 5 12.78 -11.37 -13.24
CA ILE A 5 11.47 -10.98 -12.70
C ILE A 5 11.56 -10.88 -11.17
N ALA A 6 11.07 -9.75 -10.63
CA ALA A 6 10.91 -9.54 -9.20
C ALA A 6 9.69 -10.30 -8.67
N LEU A 7 9.92 -11.17 -7.68
CA LEU A 7 8.89 -11.85 -6.91
C LEU A 7 8.43 -10.95 -5.76
N VAL A 8 7.33 -10.22 -5.98
CA VAL A 8 6.66 -9.42 -4.96
C VAL A 8 5.76 -10.34 -4.14
N LEU A 9 6.06 -10.48 -2.85
CA LEU A 9 5.23 -11.27 -1.93
C LEU A 9 4.39 -10.36 -1.03
N LEU A 10 3.31 -10.94 -0.51
CA LEU A 10 2.32 -10.24 0.29
C LEU A 10 2.42 -10.64 1.77
N ALA A 11 2.31 -9.65 2.65
CA ALA A 11 2.03 -9.83 4.07
C ALA A 11 0.65 -9.25 4.40
N THR A 12 -0.02 -9.83 5.39
CA THR A 12 -1.35 -9.40 5.86
C THR A 12 -1.33 -9.18 7.38
N PRO A 13 -2.34 -8.53 7.98
CA PRO A 13 -2.41 -8.33 9.43
C PRO A 13 -2.38 -9.65 10.22
N GLU A 14 -2.87 -10.74 9.61
CA GLU A 14 -2.92 -12.08 10.19
C GLU A 14 -1.59 -12.84 10.05
N SER A 15 -0.60 -12.27 9.34
CA SER A 15 0.72 -12.87 9.21
C SER A 15 1.51 -12.69 10.51
N GLY A 16 1.86 -13.80 11.18
CA GLY A 16 2.74 -13.77 12.35
C GLY A 16 4.17 -13.32 12.02
N ASP A 17 4.91 -12.87 13.02
CA ASP A 17 6.20 -12.17 12.86
C ASP A 17 7.23 -13.01 12.09
N GLY A 18 7.43 -14.29 12.48
CA GLY A 18 8.34 -15.19 11.76
C GLY A 18 7.92 -15.47 10.31
N ARG A 19 6.61 -15.37 10.00
CA ARG A 19 6.11 -15.47 8.62
C ARG A 19 6.42 -14.20 7.84
N ILE A 20 6.26 -13.01 8.44
CA ILE A 20 6.63 -11.73 7.83
C ILE A 20 8.12 -11.71 7.48
N GLU A 21 8.98 -12.14 8.40
CA GLU A 21 10.42 -12.22 8.15
C GLU A 21 10.76 -13.19 7.02
N ARG A 22 10.09 -14.34 6.96
CA ARG A 22 10.28 -15.30 5.85
C ARG A 22 9.85 -14.71 4.51
N ILE A 23 8.68 -14.08 4.47
CA ILE A 23 8.17 -13.38 3.28
C ILE A 23 9.21 -12.35 2.84
N ALA A 24 9.74 -11.54 3.76
CA ALA A 24 10.71 -10.51 3.43
C ALA A 24 12.02 -11.06 2.86
N ARG A 25 12.51 -12.21 3.36
CA ARG A 25 13.71 -12.87 2.81
C ARG A 25 13.51 -13.40 1.40
N GLU A 26 12.31 -13.87 1.07
CA GLU A 26 11.97 -14.44 -0.24
C GLU A 26 11.48 -13.38 -1.25
N THR A 27 11.21 -12.15 -0.77
CA THR A 27 10.73 -11.03 -1.59
C THR A 27 11.85 -10.42 -2.42
N SER A 28 11.54 -10.04 -3.66
CA SER A 28 12.37 -9.15 -4.48
C SER A 28 11.52 -8.02 -5.06
N GLY A 29 12.16 -6.87 -5.34
CA GLY A 29 11.46 -5.64 -5.69
C GLY A 29 10.97 -4.92 -4.43
N PHE A 30 9.77 -5.24 -3.96
CA PHE A 30 9.18 -4.65 -2.75
C PHE A 30 8.29 -5.66 -2.04
N LEU A 31 8.09 -5.48 -0.73
CA LEU A 31 7.11 -6.24 0.04
C LEU A 31 5.76 -5.51 -0.02
N TYR A 32 4.71 -6.25 -0.41
CA TYR A 32 3.36 -5.71 -0.44
C TYR A 32 2.68 -6.00 0.90
N LEU A 33 2.38 -4.97 1.69
CA LEU A 33 1.55 -5.08 2.88
C LEU A 33 0.09 -4.81 2.52
N VAL A 34 -0.75 -5.83 2.65
CA VAL A 34 -2.20 -5.70 2.57
C VAL A 34 -2.67 -5.17 3.92
N ALA A 35 -2.99 -3.88 3.98
CA ALA A 35 -3.68 -3.32 5.14
C ALA A 35 -5.18 -3.62 5.05
N ARG A 36 -5.95 -3.34 6.11
CA ARG A 36 -7.41 -3.25 6.01
C ARG A 36 -7.80 -1.81 6.30
N TYR A 37 -8.75 -1.30 5.51
CA TYR A 37 -9.51 -0.09 5.84
C TYR A 37 -10.91 -0.57 6.27
N GLY A 38 -11.51 0.10 7.26
CA GLY A 38 -12.78 -0.30 7.86
C GLY A 38 -13.85 -0.60 6.80
N THR A 39 -14.46 -1.79 6.87
CA THR A 39 -15.42 -2.30 5.87
C THR A 39 -16.87 -1.87 6.11
N THR A 40 -17.13 -0.94 7.03
CA THR A 40 -18.49 -0.53 7.37
C THR A 40 -18.62 0.99 7.34
N GLY A 41 -19.78 1.44 6.84
CA GLY A 41 -20.12 2.81 6.47
C GLY A 41 -19.48 3.92 7.30
N ALA A 42 -18.97 4.92 6.60
CA ALA A 42 -18.69 6.27 7.13
C ALA A 42 -17.46 6.46 8.02
N LYS A 43 -16.34 5.77 7.77
CA LYS A 43 -15.03 6.33 8.14
C LYS A 43 -14.05 6.36 6.98
N GLU A 44 -13.99 7.55 6.40
CA GLU A 44 -12.97 8.12 5.53
C GLU A 44 -11.57 8.21 6.20
N GLU A 45 -11.24 7.33 7.13
CA GLU A 45 -10.01 7.43 7.93
C GLU A 45 -9.22 6.12 7.84
N LEU A 46 -7.91 6.24 7.98
CA LEU A 46 -7.04 5.09 8.17
C LEU A 46 -7.54 4.30 9.39
N ALA A 47 -7.71 2.98 9.25
CA ALA A 47 -8.08 2.17 10.40
C ALA A 47 -7.00 2.34 11.49
N ALA A 48 -7.42 2.44 12.76
CA ALA A 48 -6.50 2.76 13.86
C ALA A 48 -5.32 1.78 13.94
N GLU A 49 -5.55 0.55 13.49
CA GLU A 49 -4.57 -0.54 13.42
C GLU A 49 -3.57 -0.43 12.25
N THR A 50 -3.84 0.36 11.21
CA THR A 50 -2.99 0.35 10.00
C THR A 50 -1.62 0.97 10.26
N ALA A 51 -1.54 2.15 10.89
CA ALA A 51 -0.25 2.78 11.16
C ALA A 51 0.64 1.93 12.12
N PRO A 52 0.11 1.38 13.23
CA PRO A 52 0.85 0.41 14.04
C PRO A 52 1.32 -0.83 13.25
N LEU A 53 0.47 -1.37 12.38
CA LEU A 53 0.83 -2.51 11.53
C LEU A 53 1.99 -2.17 10.59
N ILE A 54 1.95 -1.02 9.91
CA ILE A 54 3.03 -0.58 9.01
C ILE A 54 4.34 -0.47 9.80
N ARG A 55 4.34 0.17 10.98
CA ARG A 55 5.54 0.31 11.82
C ARG A 55 6.09 -1.05 12.27
N LYS A 56 5.20 -1.96 12.69
CA LYS A 56 5.58 -3.33 13.07
C LYS A 56 6.21 -4.10 11.92
N VAL A 57 5.57 -4.10 10.74
CA VAL A 57 6.14 -4.78 9.57
C VAL A 57 7.48 -4.14 9.22
N ARG A 58 7.56 -2.81 9.21
CA ARG A 58 8.78 -2.08 8.90
C ARG A 58 9.95 -2.46 9.81
N SER A 59 9.71 -2.74 11.09
CA SER A 59 10.75 -3.18 12.04
C SER A 59 11.19 -4.63 11.84
N LEU A 60 10.36 -5.48 11.23
CA LEU A 60 10.65 -6.90 10.99
C LEU A 60 11.36 -7.16 9.66
N ILE A 61 11.34 -6.22 8.72
CA ILE A 61 11.82 -6.43 7.36
C ILE A 61 13.12 -5.64 7.07
N PRO A 62 14.06 -6.18 6.25
CA PRO A 62 15.36 -5.55 6.02
C PRO A 62 15.25 -4.09 5.57
N LYS A 63 16.11 -3.20 6.08
CA LYS A 63 16.07 -1.75 5.78
C LYS A 63 16.11 -1.41 4.29
N GLY A 64 16.77 -2.25 3.48
CA GLY A 64 16.87 -2.07 2.03
C GLY A 64 15.68 -2.60 1.23
N LEU A 65 14.71 -3.27 1.87
CA LEU A 65 13.52 -3.79 1.20
C LEU A 65 12.40 -2.74 1.25
N PRO A 66 11.96 -2.17 0.11
CA PRO A 66 10.84 -1.23 0.08
C PRO A 66 9.53 -1.89 0.54
N LEU A 67 8.73 -1.14 1.28
CA LEU A 67 7.41 -1.54 1.77
C LEU A 67 6.32 -0.75 1.04
N ALA A 68 5.56 -1.42 0.19
CA ALA A 68 4.37 -0.83 -0.43
C ALA A 68 3.12 -1.26 0.34
N VAL A 69 2.24 -0.32 0.65
CA VAL A 69 0.98 -0.59 1.35
C VAL A 69 -0.18 -0.46 0.39
N GLY A 70 -1.09 -1.42 0.41
CA GLY A 70 -2.32 -1.36 -0.37
C GLY A 70 -3.53 -1.78 0.45
N PHE A 71 -4.67 -1.82 -0.26
CA PHE A 71 -6.04 -2.06 0.21
C PHE A 71 -6.75 -0.76 0.63
N GLY A 72 -7.89 -0.43 0.01
CA GLY A 72 -8.76 0.69 0.40
C GLY A 72 -8.26 2.12 0.12
N LEU A 73 -7.05 2.31 -0.41
CA LEU A 73 -6.52 3.64 -0.74
C LEU A 73 -7.31 4.28 -1.88
N ALA A 74 -7.78 5.52 -1.70
CA ALA A 74 -8.62 6.21 -2.68
C ALA A 74 -8.40 7.73 -2.77
N ARG A 75 -7.74 8.34 -1.78
CA ARG A 75 -7.54 9.79 -1.68
C ARG A 75 -6.10 10.13 -1.27
N PRO A 76 -5.60 11.34 -1.58
CA PRO A 76 -4.24 11.75 -1.24
C PRO A 76 -3.93 11.64 0.26
N GLU A 77 -4.90 11.86 1.13
CA GLU A 77 -4.75 11.79 2.58
C GLU A 77 -4.49 10.35 3.05
N HIS A 78 -5.07 9.35 2.38
CA HIS A 78 -4.79 7.94 2.68
C HIS A 78 -3.33 7.61 2.36
N ILE A 79 -2.83 8.13 1.23
CA ILE A 79 -1.44 7.95 0.80
C ILE A 79 -0.51 8.64 1.80
N ARG A 80 -0.77 9.91 2.15
CA ARG A 80 0.02 10.64 3.13
C ARG A 80 0.08 9.90 4.47
N ALA A 81 -1.04 9.34 4.93
CA ALA A 81 -1.10 8.61 6.18
C ALA A 81 -0.22 7.34 6.19
N VAL A 82 -0.21 6.55 5.10
CA VAL A 82 0.64 5.34 5.04
C VAL A 82 2.12 5.69 4.88
N ILE A 83 2.45 6.75 4.13
CA ILE A 83 3.84 7.22 3.99
C ILE A 83 4.36 7.73 5.35
N LEU A 84 3.57 8.55 6.06
CA LEU A 84 3.91 9.01 7.42
C LEU A 84 4.04 7.85 8.43
N ALA A 85 3.36 6.72 8.19
CA ALA A 85 3.48 5.53 9.02
C ALA A 85 4.75 4.72 8.75
N GLY A 86 5.51 5.03 7.69
CA GLY A 86 6.78 4.37 7.34
C GLY A 86 6.70 3.46 6.12
N ALA A 87 5.66 3.58 5.29
CA ALA A 87 5.62 2.93 3.98
C ALA A 87 6.48 3.70 2.96
N ASP A 88 7.12 2.97 2.05
CA ASP A 88 7.89 3.52 0.93
C ASP A 88 6.99 3.79 -0.30
N GLY A 89 5.81 3.18 -0.33
CA GLY A 89 4.87 3.31 -1.44
C GLY A 89 3.43 2.98 -1.07
N ALA A 90 2.52 3.38 -1.95
CA ALA A 90 1.08 3.18 -1.83
C ALA A 90 0.53 2.55 -3.12
N VAL A 91 -0.33 1.53 -2.99
CA VAL A 91 -0.97 0.85 -4.12
C VAL A 91 -2.47 1.19 -4.14
N VAL A 92 -2.90 1.84 -5.23
CA VAL A 92 -4.29 2.25 -5.46
C VAL A 92 -4.86 1.48 -6.66
N GLY A 93 -5.88 0.65 -6.41
CA GLY A 93 -6.50 -0.19 -7.45
C GLY A 93 -7.97 0.17 -7.69
N SER A 94 -8.84 -0.21 -6.73
CA SER A 94 -10.31 -0.10 -6.86
C SER A 94 -10.80 1.28 -7.26
N ARG A 95 -10.22 2.35 -6.71
CA ARG A 95 -10.55 3.74 -7.08
C ARG A 95 -10.29 4.02 -8.57
N LEU A 96 -9.14 3.60 -9.11
CA LEU A 96 -8.79 3.83 -10.51
C LEU A 96 -9.66 2.98 -11.44
N VAL A 97 -9.90 1.72 -11.08
CA VAL A 97 -10.79 0.83 -11.83
C VAL A 97 -12.22 1.38 -11.87
N ALA A 98 -12.71 1.93 -10.75
CA ALA A 98 -14.04 2.53 -10.69
C ALA A 98 -14.19 3.75 -11.62
N GLU A 99 -13.15 4.58 -11.76
CA GLU A 99 -13.16 5.69 -12.71
C GLU A 99 -13.14 5.21 -14.16
N VAL A 100 -12.32 4.21 -14.47
CA VAL A 100 -12.31 3.59 -15.81
C VAL A 100 -13.68 3.00 -16.15
N ALA A 101 -14.30 2.28 -15.20
CA ALA A 101 -15.63 1.69 -15.38
C ALA A 101 -16.74 2.73 -15.57
N ARG A 102 -16.57 3.95 -15.02
CA ARG A 102 -17.48 5.08 -15.23
C ARG A 102 -17.27 5.81 -16.56
N GLY A 103 -16.28 5.41 -17.35
CA GLY A 103 -15.93 6.09 -18.60
C GLY A 103 -15.23 7.43 -18.37
N THR A 104 -14.55 7.61 -17.23
CA THR A 104 -13.77 8.83 -16.96
C THR A 104 -12.72 9.04 -18.04
N ALA A 105 -12.69 10.24 -18.64
CA ALA A 105 -11.74 10.59 -19.69
C ALA A 105 -10.28 10.44 -19.22
N PRO A 106 -9.34 10.05 -20.11
CA PRO A 106 -7.93 9.87 -19.75
C PRO A 106 -7.31 11.08 -19.03
N GLU A 107 -7.69 12.30 -19.39
CA GLU A 107 -7.19 13.53 -18.79
C GLU A 107 -7.66 13.69 -17.34
N ALA A 108 -8.92 13.31 -17.07
CA ALA A 108 -9.48 13.31 -15.73
C ALA A 108 -8.86 12.22 -14.86
N LEU A 109 -8.63 11.03 -15.42
CA LEU A 109 -7.90 9.95 -14.74
C LEU A 109 -6.45 10.36 -14.42
N ALA A 110 -5.76 11.03 -15.36
CA ALA A 110 -4.42 11.55 -15.15
C ALA A 110 -4.39 12.62 -14.03
N LYS A 111 -5.39 13.50 -13.97
CA LYS A 111 -5.54 14.47 -12.86
C LYS A 111 -5.72 13.76 -11.52
N LEU A 112 -6.53 12.70 -11.46
CA LEU A 112 -6.68 11.89 -10.25
C LEU A 112 -5.36 11.24 -9.84
N VAL A 113 -4.63 10.62 -10.76
CA VAL A 113 -3.32 10.00 -10.47
C VAL A 113 -2.31 11.04 -9.97
N ARG A 114 -2.29 12.25 -10.54
CA ARG A 114 -1.46 13.36 -10.06
C ARG A 114 -1.84 13.75 -8.63
N ALA A 115 -3.13 13.93 -8.34
CA ALA A 115 -3.60 14.25 -7.00
C ALA A 115 -3.19 13.17 -5.98
N LEU A 116 -3.37 11.89 -6.32
CA LEU A 116 -2.91 10.77 -5.48
C LEU A 116 -1.39 10.83 -5.26
N LYS A 117 -0.61 11.15 -6.30
CA LYS A 117 0.85 11.25 -6.21
C LYS A 117 1.31 12.37 -5.26
N GLU A 118 0.57 13.48 -5.17
CA GLU A 118 0.86 14.55 -4.18
C GLU A 118 0.83 14.02 -2.74
N GLY A 119 0.01 13.02 -2.44
CA GLY A 119 -0.02 12.35 -1.14
C GLY A 119 1.30 11.68 -0.74
N THR A 120 2.22 11.45 -1.69
CA THR A 120 3.57 10.91 -1.41
C THR A 120 4.61 11.96 -1.05
N ARG A 121 4.31 13.26 -1.21
CA ARG A 121 5.22 14.34 -0.85
C ARG A 121 5.01 14.67 0.63
N LEU A 122 6.08 14.57 1.43
CA LEU A 122 6.06 14.88 2.85
C LEU A 122 6.23 16.38 3.09
#